data_AF-A0A9P7D996-F1
#
_entry.id   AF-A0A9P7D996-F1
#
_cell.length_a   1.000
_cell.length_b   1.000
_cell.length_c   1.000
_cell.angle_alpha   90.00
_cell.angle_beta   90.00
_cell.angle_gamma   90.00
#
_symmetry.space_group_name_H-M   'P 1'
#
loop_
_entity.id
_entity.type
_entity.pdbx_description
1 polymer ?
#
loop_
_entity_poly.entity_id
_entity_poly.type
_entity_poly.pdbx_seq_one_letter_code
_entity_poly.pdbx_strand_id
1 'polypeptide(L)'
;SYPRFDAHITLATFSCPYRPNTFQLVPMGAKTTPVHFESMQVGDDFLSSLSIVTQKSSELMQLRDRIMDHLKANNIRVLPNPSFPRMSLFYLDESFKGERLLLSKQLRETGRVHEKIGGEKKMSLNCSVDGAGPEFDAMVGFEGMEIWLVDCTEGVEDWNVLDRRYLKPRMPKAKVYVKRGDPYMNIFGSEGPDPYQVREMASHIPRWGEPGHSGIYGPMAPYYPLDPR
;
A
#
# COMPACT_ATOMS: atom_id res chain seq x y z
N SER A 1 -1.41 14.34 -15.77
CA SER A 1 -0.45 14.43 -14.65
C SER A 1 -0.62 13.20 -13.76
N TYR A 2 0.39 12.84 -12.98
CA TYR A 2 0.32 11.73 -12.02
C TYR A 2 0.02 12.31 -10.64
N PRO A 3 -1.20 12.16 -10.09
CA PRO A 3 -1.50 12.71 -8.78
C PRO A 3 -0.65 12.02 -7.72
N ARG A 4 -0.15 12.80 -6.76
CA ARG A 4 0.53 12.25 -5.58
C ARG A 4 -0.50 11.79 -4.56
N PHE A 5 -0.26 10.64 -3.92
CA PHE A 5 -1.09 10.12 -2.84
C PHE A 5 -0.28 9.23 -1.91
N ASP A 6 -0.75 9.07 -0.67
CA ASP A 6 -0.16 8.14 0.28
C ASP A 6 -0.50 6.70 -0.11
N ALA A 7 0.48 5.80 -0.12
CA ALA A 7 0.24 4.39 -0.42
C ALA A 7 -0.69 3.75 0.64
N HIS A 8 -1.81 3.19 0.21
CA HIS A 8 -2.85 2.67 1.10
C HIS A 8 -3.60 1.47 0.51
N ILE A 9 -4.28 0.72 1.37
CA ILE A 9 -5.26 -0.31 0.99
C ILE A 9 -6.65 0.15 1.42
N THR A 10 -7.56 0.32 0.46
CA THR A 10 -8.94 0.73 0.74
C THR A 10 -9.73 -0.42 1.37
N LEU A 11 -10.05 -0.32 2.67
CA LEU A 11 -10.85 -1.34 3.39
C LEU A 11 -12.33 -1.28 3.00
N ALA A 12 -12.89 -0.06 2.95
CA ALA A 12 -14.27 0.20 2.56
C ALA A 12 -14.38 1.60 1.94
N THR A 13 -15.30 1.74 0.98
CA THR A 13 -15.72 3.04 0.43
C THR A 13 -17.20 3.16 0.68
N PHE A 14 -17.65 4.27 1.26
CA PHE A 14 -19.05 4.43 1.64
C PHE A 14 -19.49 5.89 1.52
N SER A 15 -20.80 6.10 1.42
CA SER A 15 -21.41 7.42 1.50
C SER A 15 -22.19 7.51 2.81
N CYS A 16 -21.88 8.53 3.60
CA CYS A 16 -22.52 8.76 4.89
C CYS A 16 -22.88 10.25 5.01
N PRO A 17 -24.13 10.60 5.36
CA PRO A 17 -24.53 12.00 5.52
C PRO A 17 -23.91 12.66 6.76
N TYR A 18 -23.36 11.86 7.67
CA TYR A 18 -22.61 12.31 8.84
C TYR A 18 -21.20 11.72 8.82
N ARG A 19 -20.27 12.40 9.48
CA ARG A 19 -18.89 11.93 9.61
C ARG A 19 -18.81 10.82 10.67
N PRO A 20 -18.50 9.56 10.32
CA PRO A 20 -18.30 8.52 11.31
C PRO A 20 -17.00 8.76 12.09
N ASN A 21 -16.90 8.18 13.28
CA ASN A 21 -15.69 8.24 14.09
C ASN A 21 -14.87 6.94 13.90
N THR A 22 -13.55 7.03 13.67
CA THR A 22 -12.70 5.83 13.52
C THR A 22 -12.67 4.96 14.79
N PHE A 23 -12.97 5.54 15.97
CA PHE A 23 -13.15 4.79 17.21
C PHE A 23 -14.32 3.81 17.16
N GLN A 24 -15.38 4.13 16.41
CA GLN A 24 -16.56 3.27 16.23
C GLN A 24 -16.32 2.21 15.15
N LEU A 25 -15.62 2.58 14.07
CA LEU A 25 -15.37 1.70 12.93
C LEU A 25 -14.31 0.63 13.23
N VAL A 26 -13.26 0.99 13.96
CA VAL A 26 -12.12 0.11 14.21
C VAL A 26 -12.29 -0.57 15.58
N PRO A 27 -12.14 -1.90 15.69
CA PRO A 27 -12.24 -2.57 16.98
C PRO A 27 -11.18 -2.08 17.99
N MET A 28 -11.57 -1.96 19.26
CA MET A 28 -10.62 -1.67 20.33
C MET A 28 -9.56 -2.78 20.42
N GLY A 29 -8.29 -2.38 20.37
CA GLY A 29 -7.17 -3.33 20.39
C GLY A 29 -6.90 -4.04 19.07
N ALA A 30 -7.42 -3.54 17.94
CA ALA A 30 -6.97 -3.95 16.61
C ALA A 30 -5.43 -3.87 16.53
N LYS A 31 -4.83 -4.93 15.99
CA LYS A 31 -3.38 -5.11 15.93
C LYS A 31 -2.85 -4.69 14.56
N THR A 32 -1.56 -4.39 14.49
CA THR A 32 -0.89 -4.19 13.20
C THR A 32 -1.07 -5.42 12.32
N THR A 33 -1.30 -5.18 11.03
CA THR A 33 -1.61 -6.23 10.05
C THR A 33 -0.47 -6.35 9.05
N PRO A 34 0.24 -7.48 8.99
CA PRO A 34 1.24 -7.69 7.95
C PRO A 34 0.55 -7.80 6.59
N VAL A 35 1.09 -7.09 5.61
CA VAL A 35 0.68 -7.09 4.21
C VAL A 35 1.82 -7.64 3.40
N HIS A 36 1.52 -8.58 2.51
CA HIS A 36 2.48 -9.16 1.58
C HIS A 36 2.03 -8.95 0.14
N PHE A 37 2.95 -8.61 -0.74
CA PHE A 37 2.67 -8.40 -2.15
C PHE A 37 2.52 -9.74 -2.86
N GLU A 38 1.51 -9.85 -3.72
CA GLU A 38 1.20 -11.05 -4.49
C GLU A 38 1.60 -10.88 -5.96
N SER A 39 1.11 -9.80 -6.61
CA SER A 39 1.32 -9.53 -8.03
C SER A 39 1.00 -8.09 -8.40
N MET A 40 1.49 -7.62 -9.54
CA MET A 40 1.08 -6.34 -10.12
C MET A 40 -0.10 -6.53 -11.09
N GLN A 41 -1.10 -5.66 -10.99
CA GLN A 41 -2.29 -5.64 -11.84
C GLN A 41 -2.40 -4.31 -12.61
N VAL A 42 -2.83 -4.41 -13.87
CA VAL A 42 -3.20 -3.28 -14.71
C VAL A 42 -4.72 -3.24 -14.80
N GLY A 43 -5.32 -2.12 -14.43
CA GLY A 43 -6.76 -1.87 -14.50
C GLY A 43 -7.17 -1.02 -15.70
N ASP A 44 -8.48 -0.94 -15.91
CA ASP A 44 -9.13 -0.26 -17.03
C ASP A 44 -9.71 1.11 -16.66
N ASP A 45 -9.77 1.47 -15.37
CA ASP A 45 -10.20 2.79 -14.90
C ASP A 45 -9.07 3.61 -14.23
N PHE A 46 -9.34 4.91 -14.00
CA PHE A 46 -8.39 5.84 -13.38
C PHE A 46 -7.91 5.37 -12.00
N LEU A 47 -8.83 4.89 -11.15
CA LEU A 47 -8.57 4.46 -9.77
C LEU A 47 -8.04 3.01 -9.68
N SER A 48 -8.06 2.25 -10.78
CA SER A 48 -7.54 0.87 -10.87
C SER A 48 -6.35 0.71 -11.81
N SER A 49 -5.93 1.80 -12.45
CA SER A 49 -4.84 1.91 -13.41
C SER A 49 -3.64 0.95 -13.20
N LEU A 50 -2.83 1.15 -12.15
CA LEU A 50 -1.73 0.25 -11.79
C LEU A 50 -1.76 0.04 -10.29
N SER A 51 -1.79 -1.22 -9.88
CA SER A 51 -1.87 -1.57 -8.46
C SER A 51 -1.12 -2.86 -8.14
N ILE A 52 -0.79 -3.02 -6.87
CA ILE A 52 -0.31 -4.27 -6.29
C ILE A 52 -1.49 -4.98 -5.68
N VAL A 53 -1.75 -6.21 -6.14
CA VAL A 53 -2.60 -7.15 -5.45
C VAL A 53 -1.81 -7.68 -4.26
N THR A 54 -2.43 -7.62 -3.08
CA THR A 54 -1.82 -8.11 -1.85
C THR A 54 -2.44 -9.44 -1.43
N GLN A 55 -1.70 -10.24 -0.69
CA GLN A 55 -2.19 -11.50 -0.18
C GLN A 55 -3.38 -11.29 0.77
N LYS A 56 -4.41 -12.12 0.64
CA LYS A 56 -5.59 -12.15 1.52
C LYS A 56 -5.24 -12.79 2.87
N SER A 57 -4.55 -12.08 3.74
CA SER A 57 -4.30 -12.55 5.11
C SER A 57 -5.59 -12.59 5.91
N SER A 58 -5.72 -13.57 6.81
CA SER A 58 -6.91 -13.72 7.64
C SER A 58 -7.19 -12.49 8.50
N GLU A 59 -6.13 -11.82 8.95
CA GLU A 59 -6.18 -10.61 9.76
C GLU A 59 -6.72 -9.43 8.96
N LEU A 60 -6.24 -9.23 7.72
CA LEU A 60 -6.73 -8.16 6.85
C LEU A 60 -8.19 -8.35 6.47
N MET A 61 -8.58 -9.59 6.14
CA MET A 61 -9.97 -9.94 5.82
C MET A 61 -10.88 -9.69 7.03
N GLN A 62 -10.51 -10.18 8.22
CA GLN A 62 -11.29 -9.96 9.45
C GLN A 62 -11.44 -8.48 9.80
N LEU A 63 -10.39 -7.68 9.61
CA LEU A 63 -10.46 -6.23 9.85
C LEU A 63 -11.47 -5.57 8.90
N ARG A 64 -11.41 -5.89 7.60
CA ARG A 64 -12.36 -5.39 6.62
C ARG A 64 -13.79 -5.83 6.96
N ASP A 65 -14.00 -7.12 7.19
CA ASP A 65 -15.34 -7.67 7.42
C ASP A 65 -16.00 -7.01 8.63
N ARG A 66 -15.25 -6.77 9.72
CA ARG A 66 -15.77 -6.03 10.89
C ARG A 66 -16.16 -4.60 10.57
N ILE A 67 -15.37 -3.88 9.77
CA ILE A 67 -15.71 -2.52 9.34
C ILE A 67 -16.98 -2.56 8.48
N MET A 68 -17.06 -3.48 7.52
CA MET A 68 -18.21 -3.65 6.64
C MET A 68 -19.49 -4.00 7.43
N ASP A 69 -19.40 -4.90 8.40
CA ASP A 69 -20.50 -5.29 9.29
C ASP A 69 -20.98 -4.10 10.12
N HIS A 70 -20.06 -3.30 10.67
CA HIS A 70 -20.40 -2.09 11.41
C HIS A 70 -21.13 -1.07 10.52
N LEU A 71 -20.61 -0.80 9.32
CA LEU A 71 -21.25 0.11 8.37
C LEU A 71 -22.66 -0.37 8.02
N LYS A 72 -22.81 -1.67 7.75
CA LYS A 72 -24.11 -2.30 7.44
C LYS A 72 -25.09 -2.21 8.61
N ALA A 73 -24.65 -2.49 9.84
CA ALA A 73 -25.48 -2.42 11.03
C ALA A 73 -26.01 -1.01 11.32
N ASN A 74 -25.28 0.02 10.88
CA ASN A 74 -25.67 1.42 11.00
C ASN A 74 -26.39 1.98 9.76
N ASN A 75 -26.82 1.11 8.83
CA ASN A 75 -27.48 1.49 7.57
C ASN A 75 -26.66 2.47 6.71
N ILE A 76 -25.33 2.42 6.78
CA ILE A 76 -24.43 3.23 5.95
C ILE A 76 -24.25 2.53 4.61
N ARG A 77 -24.47 3.27 3.51
CA ARG A 77 -24.37 2.73 2.16
C ARG A 77 -22.91 2.54 1.78
N VAL A 78 -22.50 1.28 1.62
CA VAL A 78 -21.15 0.91 1.16
C VAL A 78 -21.15 0.69 -0.36
N LEU A 79 -20.10 1.18 -1.01
CA LEU A 79 -19.85 0.96 -2.43
C LEU A 79 -19.07 -0.35 -2.63
N PRO A 80 -19.40 -1.15 -3.67
CA PRO A 80 -18.64 -2.36 -3.98
C PRO A 80 -17.16 -2.06 -4.26
N ASN A 81 -16.26 -2.86 -3.67
CA ASN A 81 -14.84 -2.88 -4.01
C ASN A 81 -14.45 -4.31 -4.40
N PRO A 82 -14.58 -4.68 -5.69
CA PRO A 82 -14.35 -6.04 -6.16
C PRO A 82 -12.87 -6.44 -6.10
N SER A 83 -11.96 -5.46 -6.13
CA SER A 83 -10.52 -5.69 -6.26
C SER A 83 -9.78 -5.67 -4.92
N PHE A 84 -10.48 -5.87 -3.80
CA PHE A 84 -9.87 -5.96 -2.48
C PHE A 84 -9.16 -7.32 -2.26
N PRO A 85 -7.96 -7.35 -1.64
CA PRO A 85 -7.13 -6.22 -1.21
C PRO A 85 -6.09 -5.81 -2.26
N ARG A 86 -6.00 -4.50 -2.51
CA ARG A 86 -5.05 -3.90 -3.44
C ARG A 86 -4.49 -2.59 -2.90
N MET A 87 -3.28 -2.26 -3.33
CA MET A 87 -2.63 -0.98 -3.10
C MET A 87 -2.33 -0.33 -4.46
N SER A 88 -2.86 0.87 -4.70
CA SER A 88 -2.59 1.60 -5.94
C SER A 88 -1.11 2.04 -5.98
N LEU A 89 -0.50 1.92 -7.15
CA LEU A 89 0.83 2.49 -7.44
C LEU A 89 0.72 3.78 -8.23
N PHE A 90 -0.16 3.80 -9.23
CA PHE A 90 -0.37 4.96 -10.08
C PHE A 90 -1.86 5.09 -10.42
N TYR A 91 -2.37 6.31 -10.32
CA TYR A 91 -3.61 6.70 -10.99
C TYR A 91 -3.26 7.39 -12.31
N LEU A 92 -3.72 6.81 -13.41
CA LEU A 92 -3.43 7.27 -14.76
C LEU A 92 -4.74 7.63 -15.44
N ASP A 93 -4.86 8.90 -15.80
CA ASP A 93 -5.82 9.33 -16.80
C ASP A 93 -5.19 9.06 -18.16
N GLU A 94 -5.63 7.99 -18.84
CA GLU A 94 -5.07 7.59 -20.14
C GLU A 94 -5.48 8.60 -21.21
N SER A 95 -4.72 9.71 -21.26
CA SER A 95 -4.73 10.61 -22.41
C SER A 95 -4.26 9.88 -23.68
N PHE A 96 -3.44 8.84 -23.51
CA PHE A 96 -2.96 7.95 -24.56
C PHE A 96 -3.27 6.49 -24.24
N LYS A 97 -4.00 5.83 -25.16
CA LYS A 97 -4.38 4.43 -25.00
C LYS A 97 -3.15 3.53 -24.85
N GLY A 98 -3.10 2.76 -23.78
CA GLY A 98 -2.03 1.78 -23.53
C GLY A 98 -0.84 2.31 -22.71
N GLU A 99 -0.88 3.55 -22.23
CA GLU A 99 0.12 4.10 -21.32
C GLU A 99 0.29 3.22 -20.08
N ARG A 100 -0.80 2.70 -19.50
CA ARG A 100 -0.74 1.82 -18.33
C ARG A 100 0.02 0.53 -18.60
N LEU A 101 -0.23 -0.08 -19.76
CA LEU A 101 0.44 -1.31 -20.18
C LEU A 101 1.94 -1.07 -20.39
N LEU A 102 2.28 0.03 -21.06
CA LEU A 102 3.66 0.43 -21.30
C LEU A 102 4.42 0.65 -19.98
N LEU A 103 3.83 1.42 -19.06
CA LEU A 103 4.44 1.66 -17.75
C LEU A 103 4.60 0.36 -16.95
N SER A 104 3.59 -0.52 -16.96
CA SER A 104 3.69 -1.83 -16.32
C SER A 104 4.83 -2.69 -16.88
N LYS A 105 5.08 -2.60 -18.19
CA LYS A 105 6.17 -3.31 -18.87
C LYS A 105 7.51 -2.72 -18.47
N GLN A 106 7.63 -1.40 -18.49
CA GLN A 106 8.84 -0.69 -18.08
C GLN A 106 9.23 -1.01 -16.63
N LEU A 107 8.28 -1.04 -15.70
CA LEU A 107 8.55 -1.40 -14.31
C LEU A 107 9.14 -2.81 -14.16
N ARG A 108 8.72 -3.76 -14.99
CA ARG A 108 9.27 -5.13 -14.99
C ARG A 108 10.65 -5.18 -15.65
N GLU A 109 10.80 -4.55 -16.81
CA GLU A 109 12.05 -4.57 -17.59
C GLU A 109 13.20 -3.85 -16.88
N THR A 110 12.89 -2.78 -16.13
CA THR A 110 13.86 -2.04 -15.33
C THR A 110 14.19 -2.69 -13.99
N GLY A 111 13.54 -3.80 -13.63
CA GLY A 111 13.72 -4.45 -12.34
C GLY A 111 13.15 -3.63 -11.16
N ARG A 112 12.23 -2.70 -11.42
CA ARG A 112 11.46 -2.01 -10.37
C ARG A 112 10.44 -2.93 -9.71
N VAL A 113 9.90 -3.84 -10.50
CA VAL A 113 8.99 -4.90 -10.08
C VAL A 113 9.61 -6.24 -10.40
N HIS A 114 9.78 -7.08 -9.39
CA HIS A 114 10.19 -8.46 -9.56
C HIS A 114 9.04 -9.41 -9.21
N GLU A 115 8.62 -10.22 -10.18
CA GLU A 115 7.62 -11.28 -9.99
C GLU A 115 8.33 -12.63 -10.20
N LYS A 116 8.34 -13.49 -9.17
CA LYS A 116 8.91 -14.84 -9.34
C LYS A 116 7.95 -15.72 -10.14
N ILE A 117 8.42 -16.23 -11.28
CA ILE A 117 7.72 -17.24 -12.08
C ILE A 117 8.18 -18.62 -11.59
N GLY A 118 7.34 -19.36 -10.84
CA GLY A 118 7.69 -20.72 -10.43
C GLY A 118 7.12 -21.25 -9.10
N GLY A 119 5.85 -20.97 -8.77
CA GLY A 119 5.10 -21.74 -7.76
C GLY A 119 4.70 -20.99 -6.49
N GLU A 120 5.47 -20.00 -6.05
CA GLU A 120 5.05 -19.08 -4.99
C GLU A 120 4.84 -17.69 -5.58
N LYS A 121 3.59 -17.20 -5.53
CA LYS A 121 3.25 -15.82 -5.91
C LYS A 121 3.93 -14.86 -4.94
N LYS A 122 5.15 -14.48 -5.28
CA LYS A 122 6.00 -13.56 -4.52
C LYS A 122 6.42 -12.45 -5.46
N MET A 123 5.92 -11.26 -5.16
CA MET A 123 6.30 -10.01 -5.78
C MET A 123 7.17 -9.21 -4.81
N SER A 124 8.16 -8.49 -5.34
CA SER A 124 8.87 -7.47 -4.59
C SER A 124 9.00 -6.17 -5.39
N LEU A 125 9.09 -5.07 -4.66
CA LEU A 125 9.38 -3.74 -5.20
C LEU A 125 10.82 -3.37 -4.89
N ASN A 126 11.55 -2.95 -5.92
CA ASN A 126 12.89 -2.40 -5.77
C ASN A 126 12.78 -0.88 -5.58
N CYS A 127 12.96 -0.45 -4.33
CA CYS A 127 12.81 0.94 -3.91
C CYS A 127 14.12 1.76 -3.97
N SER A 128 15.18 1.19 -4.56
CA SER A 128 16.45 1.89 -4.77
C SER A 128 16.28 3.21 -5.55
N VAL A 129 17.13 4.20 -5.29
CA VAL A 129 17.13 5.45 -6.07
C VAL A 129 17.52 5.15 -7.53
N ASP A 130 16.94 5.87 -8.50
CA ASP A 130 17.32 5.73 -9.91
C ASP A 130 18.85 5.86 -10.11
N GLY A 131 19.45 4.88 -10.80
CA GLY A 131 20.89 4.82 -11.03
C GLY A 131 21.71 4.19 -9.89
N ALA A 132 21.10 3.87 -8.75
CA ALA A 132 21.73 3.02 -7.73
C ALA A 132 21.66 1.54 -8.14
N GLY A 133 22.62 0.75 -7.65
CA GLY A 133 22.54 -0.71 -7.77
C GLY A 133 21.28 -1.25 -7.08
N PRO A 134 20.77 -2.43 -7.48
CA PRO A 134 19.57 -3.01 -6.88
C PRO A 134 19.76 -3.15 -5.37
N GLU A 135 18.76 -2.70 -4.60
CA GLU A 135 18.73 -2.92 -3.15
C GLU A 135 18.72 -4.42 -2.88
N PHE A 136 19.59 -4.89 -1.99
CA PHE A 136 19.58 -6.28 -1.52
C PHE A 136 18.25 -6.62 -0.81
N ASP A 137 17.57 -5.61 -0.26
CA ASP A 137 16.33 -5.73 0.51
C ASP A 137 15.12 -5.19 -0.26
N ALA A 138 14.78 -5.81 -1.39
CA ALA A 138 13.56 -5.49 -2.12
C ALA A 138 12.31 -5.65 -1.22
N MET A 139 11.43 -4.65 -1.22
CA MET A 139 10.24 -4.62 -0.37
C MET A 139 9.22 -5.67 -0.83
N VAL A 140 8.92 -6.64 0.03
CA VAL A 140 7.94 -7.73 -0.24
C VAL A 140 6.57 -7.46 0.39
N GLY A 141 6.42 -6.33 1.09
CA GLY A 141 5.25 -6.03 1.90
C GLY A 141 5.52 -4.92 2.90
N PHE A 142 4.54 -4.66 3.77
CA PHE A 142 4.62 -3.66 4.84
C PHE A 142 3.74 -4.04 6.04
N GLU A 143 3.90 -3.37 7.17
CA GLU A 143 2.97 -3.47 8.28
C GLU A 143 1.94 -2.33 8.25
N GLY A 144 0.65 -2.67 8.21
CA GLY A 144 -0.42 -1.70 8.40
C GLY A 144 -0.45 -1.23 9.85
N MET A 145 0.03 0.00 10.10
CA MET A 145 0.14 0.58 11.45
C MET A 145 -1.02 1.51 11.82
N GLU A 146 -1.71 2.06 10.82
CA GLU A 146 -2.75 3.06 11.01
C GLU A 146 -3.98 2.74 10.16
N ILE A 147 -5.16 3.19 10.61
CA ILE A 147 -6.40 3.20 9.84
C ILE A 147 -6.88 4.62 9.72
N TRP A 148 -7.17 5.06 8.50
CA TRP A 148 -7.55 6.43 8.20
C TRP A 148 -9.01 6.48 7.74
N LEU A 149 -9.71 7.52 8.19
CA LEU A 149 -10.93 7.99 7.55
C LEU A 149 -10.55 9.15 6.63
N VAL A 150 -10.85 9.01 5.35
CA VAL A 150 -10.43 9.98 4.32
C VAL A 150 -11.67 10.48 3.59
N ASP A 151 -11.73 11.80 3.39
CA ASP A 151 -12.67 12.43 2.48
C ASP A 151 -12.09 12.38 1.06
N CYS A 152 -12.80 11.68 0.17
CA CYS A 152 -12.40 11.47 -1.22
C CYS A 152 -13.36 12.15 -2.21
N THR A 153 -14.05 13.20 -1.78
CA THR A 153 -15.03 13.94 -2.61
C THR A 153 -14.37 14.78 -3.71
N GLU A 154 -13.17 15.30 -3.44
CA GLU A 154 -12.35 16.06 -4.38
C GLU A 154 -11.38 15.16 -5.17
N GLY A 155 -10.54 15.78 -6.00
CA GLY A 155 -9.46 15.12 -6.72
C GLY A 155 -8.49 14.39 -5.79
N VAL A 156 -7.77 13.39 -6.30
CA VAL A 156 -6.88 12.53 -5.48
C VAL A 156 -5.84 13.34 -4.69
N GLU A 157 -5.27 14.38 -5.29
CA GLU A 157 -4.27 15.23 -4.62
C GLU A 157 -4.85 16.06 -3.47
N ASP A 158 -6.18 16.23 -3.47
CA ASP A 158 -6.94 17.02 -2.50
C ASP A 158 -7.67 16.14 -1.46
N TRP A 159 -7.41 14.82 -1.46
CA TRP A 159 -7.98 13.92 -0.47
C TRP A 159 -7.54 14.32 0.94
N ASN A 160 -8.53 14.47 1.82
CA ASN A 160 -8.30 14.99 3.15
C ASN A 160 -8.45 13.90 4.20
N VAL A 161 -7.40 13.67 5.01
CA VAL A 161 -7.48 12.74 6.13
C VAL A 161 -8.28 13.38 7.25
N LEU A 162 -9.51 12.90 7.43
CA LEU A 162 -10.41 13.38 8.45
C LEU A 162 -9.96 12.91 9.83
N ASP A 163 -9.67 11.62 9.98
CA ASP A 163 -9.35 11.00 11.26
C ASP A 163 -8.36 9.84 11.08
N ARG A 164 -7.56 9.57 12.11
CA ARG A 164 -6.51 8.53 12.10
C ARG A 164 -6.52 7.74 13.38
N ARG A 165 -6.29 6.44 13.27
CA ARG A 165 -6.15 5.55 14.42
C ARG A 165 -4.96 4.62 14.30
N TYR A 166 -4.06 4.71 15.26
CA TYR A 166 -2.94 3.79 15.43
C TYR A 166 -3.42 2.41 15.90
N LEU A 167 -2.86 1.37 15.30
CA LEU A 167 -3.06 -0.02 15.67
C LEU A 167 -2.02 -0.45 16.71
N LYS A 168 -2.39 -1.41 17.56
CA LYS A 168 -1.47 -1.94 18.57
C LYS A 168 -0.39 -2.79 17.89
N PRO A 169 0.90 -2.58 18.18
CA PRO A 169 1.96 -3.45 17.67
C PRO A 169 1.65 -4.92 17.98
N ARG A 170 1.89 -5.79 17.01
CA ARG A 170 1.82 -7.22 17.24
C ARG A 170 3.00 -7.60 18.14
N MET A 171 2.71 -8.08 19.35
CA MET A 171 3.73 -8.71 20.18
C MET A 171 4.42 -9.81 19.35
N PRO A 172 5.76 -9.88 19.35
CA PRO A 172 6.47 -10.97 18.71
C PRO A 172 5.90 -12.29 19.21
N LYS A 173 5.61 -13.24 18.31
CA LYS A 173 5.33 -14.61 18.75
C LYS A 173 6.57 -15.07 19.53
N ALA A 174 6.42 -15.36 20.82
CA ALA A 174 7.51 -15.87 21.62
C ALA A 174 8.13 -17.06 20.88
N LYS A 175 9.40 -16.96 20.54
CA LYS A 175 10.13 -18.10 19.99
C LYS A 175 10.22 -19.12 21.12
N VAL A 176 9.41 -20.17 21.06
CA VAL A 176 9.53 -21.29 21.99
C VAL A 176 10.79 -22.05 21.60
N TYR A 177 11.88 -21.76 22.29
CA TYR A 177 13.09 -22.57 22.19
C TYR A 177 12.87 -23.85 23.00
N VAL A 178 12.49 -24.93 22.32
CA VAL A 178 12.51 -26.26 22.91
C VAL A 178 13.97 -26.71 22.99
N LYS A 179 14.58 -26.58 24.17
CA LYS A 179 15.89 -27.17 24.45
C LYS A 179 15.70 -28.69 24.40
N ARG A 180 16.25 -29.36 23.38
CA ARG A 180 16.34 -30.83 23.37
C ARG A 180 17.27 -31.24 24.50
N GLY A 181 16.73 -31.72 25.62
CA GLY A 181 17.52 -32.38 26.66
C GLY A 181 17.04 -32.27 28.11
N ASP A 182 16.13 -31.36 28.46
CA ASP A 182 15.70 -31.20 29.87
C ASP A 182 14.28 -31.75 30.11
N PRO A 183 14.08 -32.68 31.07
CA PRO A 183 12.76 -33.22 31.42
C PRO A 183 11.89 -32.24 32.23
N TYR A 184 12.35 -31.00 32.45
CA TYR A 184 11.61 -29.97 33.16
C TYR A 184 11.40 -28.74 32.26
N MET A 185 10.15 -28.47 31.90
CA MET A 185 9.74 -27.27 31.16
C MET A 185 10.03 -26.01 31.99
N ASN A 186 10.99 -25.20 31.58
CA ASN A 186 11.11 -23.81 32.05
C ASN A 186 10.91 -22.86 30.87
N ILE A 187 9.89 -22.00 30.99
CA ILE A 187 9.56 -20.94 30.04
C ILE A 187 10.37 -19.70 30.42
N PHE A 188 11.32 -19.28 29.58
CA PHE A 188 11.99 -17.99 29.73
C PHE A 188 11.60 -17.08 28.56
N GLY A 189 11.02 -15.92 28.88
CA GLY A 189 10.82 -14.82 27.92
C GLY A 189 12.09 -13.99 27.81
N SER A 190 12.55 -13.71 26.59
CA SER A 190 13.61 -12.73 26.35
C SER A 190 13.00 -11.42 25.89
N GLU A 191 13.46 -10.31 26.49
CA GLU A 191 13.16 -8.96 26.07
C GLU A 191 13.80 -8.71 24.69
N GLY A 192 12.98 -8.34 23.70
CA GLY A 192 13.46 -7.90 22.38
C GLY A 192 13.99 -6.46 22.41
N PRO A 193 14.66 -6.00 21.35
CA PRO A 193 15.25 -4.67 21.32
C PRO A 193 14.19 -3.56 21.39
N ASP A 194 14.60 -2.44 21.98
CA ASP A 194 13.80 -1.27 22.29
C ASP A 194 13.09 -0.68 21.04
N PRO A 195 11.75 -0.52 21.05
CA PRO A 195 10.98 0.06 19.95
C PRO A 195 11.38 1.50 19.56
N TYR A 196 12.18 2.21 20.37
CA TYR A 196 12.67 3.55 20.02
C TYR A 196 13.74 3.56 18.92
N GLN A 197 14.47 2.46 18.66
CA GLN A 197 15.47 2.42 17.58
C GLN A 197 14.86 2.32 16.16
N VAL A 198 13.59 1.89 16.03
CA VAL A 198 12.91 1.77 14.72
C VAL A 198 12.48 3.13 14.17
N ARG A 199 12.30 4.13 15.04
CA ARG A 199 11.86 5.49 14.67
C ARG A 199 12.91 6.25 13.86
N GLU A 200 14.20 5.96 14.04
CA GLU A 200 15.28 6.69 13.37
C GLU A 200 15.44 6.25 11.90
N MET A 201 15.14 4.99 11.58
CA MET A 201 15.23 4.46 10.21
C MET A 201 14.09 4.92 9.29
N ALA A 202 12.88 5.13 9.82
CA ALA A 202 11.72 5.58 9.02
C ALA A 202 11.80 7.05 8.57
N SER A 203 12.74 7.83 9.13
CA SER A 203 12.94 9.25 8.77
C SER A 203 13.75 9.47 7.49
N HIS A 204 14.33 8.41 6.92
CA HIS A 204 15.27 8.46 5.79
C HIS A 204 14.77 7.76 4.51
N ILE A 205 13.48 7.41 4.42
CA ILE A 205 12.90 6.95 3.16
C ILE A 205 12.69 8.17 2.26
N PRO A 206 13.32 8.26 1.07
CA PRO A 206 13.12 9.39 0.16
C PRO A 206 11.64 9.48 -0.22
N ARG A 207 11.06 10.67 -0.08
CA ARG A 207 9.74 10.96 -0.65
C ARG A 207 9.84 10.81 -2.17
N TRP A 208 9.00 9.96 -2.75
CA TRP A 208 8.85 9.87 -4.19
C TRP A 208 8.48 11.26 -4.74
N GLY A 209 9.43 11.92 -5.41
CA GLY A 209 9.19 13.17 -6.14
C GLY A 209 9.93 14.44 -5.67
N GLU A 210 11.12 14.35 -5.07
CA GLU A 210 12.00 15.53 -4.97
C GLU A 210 12.81 15.75 -6.26
N PRO A 211 12.71 16.92 -6.93
CA PRO A 211 13.52 17.23 -8.10
C PRO A 211 14.87 17.82 -7.67
N GLY A 212 15.93 17.00 -7.75
CA GLY A 212 17.32 17.45 -7.69
C GLY A 212 17.88 17.70 -9.08
N HIS A 213 18.26 18.95 -9.36
CA HIS A 213 18.82 19.42 -10.62
C HIS A 213 20.06 18.65 -11.12
N SER A 214 20.00 18.14 -12.35
CA SER A 214 21.08 18.25 -13.36
C SER A 214 20.53 17.75 -14.70
N GLY A 215 20.42 18.65 -15.68
CA GLY A 215 19.73 18.38 -16.94
C GLY A 215 20.58 17.72 -18.03
N ILE A 216 19.90 17.30 -19.10
CA ILE A 216 20.34 17.46 -20.49
C ILE A 216 19.09 17.79 -21.33
N TYR A 217 19.19 18.83 -22.15
CA TYR A 217 18.19 19.31 -23.10
C TYR A 217 18.17 18.50 -24.41
N GLY A 218 16.96 18.29 -24.96
CA GLY A 218 16.62 18.45 -26.39
C GLY A 218 16.76 17.25 -27.34
N PRO A 219 16.04 17.23 -28.50
CA PRO A 219 15.57 18.42 -29.21
C PRO A 219 14.05 18.65 -29.25
N MET A 220 13.72 19.90 -29.58
CA MET A 220 12.38 20.50 -29.73
C MET A 220 11.63 20.08 -31.00
N ALA A 221 10.30 20.28 -30.90
CA ALA A 221 9.17 20.25 -31.85
C ALA A 221 9.39 20.70 -33.32
N PRO A 222 8.37 20.52 -34.19
CA PRO A 222 7.43 21.64 -34.35
C PRO A 222 5.93 21.29 -34.36
N TYR A 223 5.18 22.26 -33.84
CA TYR A 223 3.82 22.69 -34.20
C TYR A 223 3.21 22.08 -35.47
N TYR A 224 1.96 21.61 -35.37
CA TYR A 224 0.95 21.81 -36.42
C TYR A 224 -0.38 22.27 -35.80
N PRO A 225 -1.05 23.27 -36.40
CA PRO A 225 -2.34 23.77 -35.96
C PRO A 225 -3.47 22.79 -36.32
N LEU A 226 -4.52 22.88 -35.52
CA LEU A 226 -5.83 22.23 -35.70
C LEU A 226 -6.39 22.51 -37.11
N ASP A 227 -6.86 21.46 -37.79
CA ASP A 227 -7.88 21.57 -38.84
C ASP A 227 -9.13 20.80 -38.37
N PRO A 228 -10.31 21.46 -38.25
CA PRO A 228 -11.55 20.82 -37.88
C PRO A 228 -12.28 20.26 -39.10
N ARG A 229 -12.60 18.97 -39.06
CA ARG A 229 -13.75 18.42 -39.79
C ARG A 229 -14.50 17.45 -38.89
#